data_AF-A0A1Y5Y5D5-F1
#
_entry.id   AF-A0A1Y5Y5D5-F1
#
_cell.length_a   1.000
_cell.length_b   1.000
_cell.length_c   1.000
_cell.angle_alpha   90.00
_cell.angle_beta   90.00
_cell.angle_gamma   90.00
#
_symmetry.space_group_name_H-M   'P 1'
#
loop_
_entity.id
_entity.type
_entity.pdbx_description
1 polymer ?
#
loop_
_entity_poly.entity_id
_entity_poly.type
_entity_poly.pdbx_seq_one_letter_code
_entity_poly.pdbx_strand_id
1 'polypeptide(L)'
;MPWSTVNEYDRDTSKSASTNPEYVVHASELATSTWAQFLRSQAEVLLARDSLETVTRLYVLAVIEHAHRRIRSLGATPHPTADWVTQAARNLIMDLEDAGYRARFLIRDRDGKFPALFDVILADAGIQFILSGIQMPRTNSIIERWIQSCRHELLDRTLIWNQRHLLHTLREYERFYNSHRPHQGIANARPLRPLPSPITNQDQITHLNIRRHPRLGGILNEHHHAA
;
A
#
# COMPACT_ATOMS: atom_id res chain seq x y z
N MET A 1 46.37 16.81 -17.55
CA MET A 1 45.61 15.66 -18.08
C MET A 1 44.13 15.94 -17.83
N PRO A 2 43.27 15.74 -18.84
CA PRO A 2 42.13 16.60 -19.21
C PRO A 2 40.82 16.12 -18.53
N TRP A 3 39.70 16.83 -18.47
CA TRP A 3 38.85 17.31 -19.58
C TRP A 3 37.82 18.36 -19.10
N SER A 4 37.49 19.28 -20.01
CA SER A 4 36.30 20.14 -20.12
C SER A 4 34.98 19.34 -20.09
N THR A 5 33.78 19.87 -19.81
CA THR A 5 33.08 20.93 -20.57
C THR A 5 31.80 21.36 -19.83
N VAL A 6 31.48 22.66 -19.96
CA VAL A 6 30.24 23.38 -19.66
C VAL A 6 28.98 22.61 -20.08
N ASN A 7 27.91 22.63 -19.27
CA ASN A 7 26.60 22.98 -19.81
C ASN A 7 25.68 23.65 -18.78
N GLU A 8 25.44 24.91 -19.12
CA GLU A 8 24.42 25.84 -18.68
C GLU A 8 23.02 25.22 -18.91
N TYR A 9 22.24 25.08 -17.84
CA TYR A 9 20.77 25.15 -17.92
C TYR A 9 20.23 25.62 -16.57
N ASP A 10 20.49 26.89 -16.29
CA ASP A 10 19.68 27.66 -15.36
C ASP A 10 18.38 28.04 -16.10
N ARG A 11 17.30 27.34 -15.76
CA ARG A 11 15.94 27.87 -15.88
C ARG A 11 15.24 27.64 -14.56
N ASP A 12 15.58 28.51 -13.62
CA ASP A 12 14.64 29.28 -12.83
C ASP A 12 13.16 28.96 -13.14
N THR A 13 12.59 28.11 -12.31
CA THR A 13 11.17 28.20 -11.99
C THR A 13 11.10 28.26 -10.48
N SER A 14 11.15 29.50 -9.98
CA SER A 14 10.63 29.92 -8.70
C SER A 14 9.35 29.15 -8.32
N LYS A 15 9.49 28.01 -7.66
CA LYS A 15 8.42 27.40 -6.87
C LYS A 15 8.52 27.99 -5.49
N SER A 16 7.66 28.96 -5.22
CA SER A 16 7.33 29.39 -3.88
C SER A 16 6.94 28.17 -3.06
N ALA A 17 7.86 27.73 -2.20
CA ALA A 17 7.61 26.70 -1.21
C ALA A 17 6.72 27.29 -0.11
N SER A 18 5.41 27.29 -0.34
CA SER A 18 4.43 27.44 0.74
C SER A 18 4.09 26.05 1.26
N THR A 19 5.04 25.43 1.96
CA THR A 19 4.76 24.23 2.75
C THR A 19 4.40 24.71 4.15
N ASN A 20 3.12 24.63 4.53
CA ASN A 20 2.70 24.93 5.90
C ASN A 20 3.32 23.86 6.84
N PRO A 21 4.22 24.22 7.77
CA PRO A 21 4.99 23.25 8.55
C PRO A 21 4.19 22.53 9.64
N GLU A 22 2.96 22.93 9.92
CA GLU A 22 2.19 22.45 11.09
C GLU A 22 1.77 20.98 11.05
N TYR A 23 1.88 20.29 9.91
CA TYR A 23 1.33 18.94 9.73
C TYR A 23 2.36 17.84 9.44
N VAL A 24 3.66 18.16 9.44
CA VAL A 24 4.73 17.20 9.11
C VAL A 24 5.37 16.67 10.38
N VAL A 25 5.25 15.36 10.66
CA VAL A 25 6.01 14.71 11.73
C VAL A 25 7.18 13.95 11.13
N HIS A 26 8.41 14.24 11.59
CA HIS A 26 9.60 13.54 11.14
C HIS A 26 9.85 12.29 12.00
N ALA A 27 10.08 11.15 11.34
CA ALA A 27 10.39 9.89 12.02
C ALA A 27 11.61 9.97 12.98
N SER A 28 12.51 10.94 12.78
CA SER A 28 13.69 11.19 13.62
C SER A 28 13.38 11.78 15.00
N GLU A 29 12.19 12.34 15.22
CA GLU A 29 11.79 12.96 16.51
C GLU A 29 11.26 11.95 17.55
N LEU A 30 11.14 10.67 17.17
CA LEU A 30 10.62 9.58 18.00
C LEU A 30 11.76 8.84 18.73
N ALA A 31 12.63 9.56 19.44
CA ALA A 31 13.84 8.99 20.02
C ALA A 31 13.63 8.51 21.47
N THR A 32 13.26 7.23 21.63
CA THR A 32 13.57 6.35 22.80
C THR A 32 13.23 4.87 22.51
N SER A 33 12.55 4.55 21.40
CA SER A 33 12.20 3.18 21.00
C SER A 33 12.77 2.84 19.62
N THR A 34 13.04 1.55 19.34
CA THR A 34 13.40 1.16 17.97
C THR A 34 12.24 1.44 17.01
N TRP A 35 12.51 1.83 15.77
CA TRP A 35 11.48 2.07 14.76
C TRP A 35 10.47 0.92 14.62
N ALA A 36 10.92 -0.33 14.76
CA ALA A 36 10.06 -1.51 14.77
C ALA A 36 9.16 -1.64 16.01
N GLN A 37 9.58 -1.12 17.17
CA GLN A 37 8.73 -1.02 18.37
C GLN A 37 7.68 0.09 18.21
N PHE A 38 8.07 1.26 17.70
CA PHE A 38 7.15 2.35 17.38
C PHE A 38 6.04 1.87 16.42
N LEU A 39 6.43 1.29 15.29
CA LEU A 39 5.51 0.76 14.28
C LEU A 39 4.55 -0.30 14.82
N ARG A 40 5.00 -1.14 15.77
CA ARG A 40 4.13 -2.14 16.44
C ARG A 40 3.15 -1.46 17.38
N SER A 41 3.60 -0.48 18.16
CA SER A 41 2.75 0.21 19.15
C SER A 41 1.64 1.05 18.54
N GLN A 42 1.85 1.57 17.32
CA GLN A 42 0.91 2.45 16.62
C GLN A 42 0.25 1.79 15.40
N ALA A 43 0.38 0.47 15.25
CA ALA A 43 0.01 -0.23 14.02
C ALA A 43 -1.47 -0.06 13.62
N GLU A 44 -2.36 0.06 14.62
CA GLU A 44 -3.81 0.20 14.46
C GLU A 44 -4.23 1.53 13.81
N VAL A 45 -3.39 2.54 13.88
CA VAL A 45 -3.70 3.91 13.42
C VAL A 45 -2.84 4.34 12.24
N LEU A 46 -1.95 3.46 11.75
CA LEU A 46 -1.00 3.71 10.67
C LEU A 46 -1.46 3.11 9.35
N LEU A 47 -1.40 3.92 8.31
CA LEU A 47 -1.42 3.50 6.91
C LEU A 47 -0.03 3.70 6.30
N ALA A 48 0.35 2.89 5.33
CA ALA A 48 1.56 3.09 4.52
C ALA A 48 1.17 3.18 3.03
N ARG A 49 1.74 4.16 2.30
CA ARG A 49 1.47 4.44 0.88
C ARG A 49 2.75 4.35 0.04
N ASP A 50 2.62 3.78 -1.15
CA ASP A 50 3.62 3.86 -2.22
C ASP A 50 2.95 3.72 -3.61
N SER A 51 3.69 3.97 -4.69
CA SER A 51 3.23 3.82 -6.08
C SER A 51 4.11 2.88 -6.88
N LEU A 52 3.50 2.06 -7.75
CA LEU A 52 4.23 1.20 -8.68
C LEU A 52 3.90 1.56 -10.13
N GLU A 53 4.89 1.41 -11.01
CA GLU A 53 4.75 1.53 -12.47
C GLU A 53 4.65 0.15 -13.13
N THR A 54 3.65 -0.06 -13.99
CA THR A 54 3.49 -1.28 -14.81
C THR A 54 4.24 -1.19 -16.15
N VAL A 55 4.43 -2.33 -16.85
CA VAL A 55 5.18 -2.41 -18.12
C VAL A 55 4.59 -1.49 -19.21
N THR A 56 3.27 -1.34 -19.24
CA THR A 56 2.58 -0.17 -19.81
C THR A 56 2.58 0.92 -18.74
N ARG A 57 3.18 2.09 -18.97
CA ARG A 57 3.40 3.20 -18.00
C ARG A 57 2.14 3.68 -17.24
N LEU A 58 1.58 2.86 -16.36
CA LEU A 58 0.43 3.13 -15.51
C LEU A 58 0.92 3.21 -14.07
N TYR A 59 0.53 4.27 -13.40
CA TYR A 59 0.75 4.50 -11.98
C TYR A 59 -0.38 3.89 -11.21
N VAL A 60 -0.07 2.97 -10.30
CA VAL A 60 -1.02 2.44 -9.32
C VAL A 60 -0.77 3.12 -7.99
N LEU A 61 -1.84 3.60 -7.35
CA LEU A 61 -1.80 4.11 -6.00
C LEU A 61 -2.48 3.12 -5.07
N ALA A 62 -1.77 2.68 -4.04
CA ALA A 62 -2.30 1.77 -3.03
C ALA A 62 -1.88 2.20 -1.62
N VAL A 63 -2.68 1.79 -0.63
CA VAL A 63 -2.40 1.98 0.78
C VAL A 63 -2.61 0.68 1.54
N ILE A 64 -1.76 0.42 2.54
CA ILE A 64 -1.85 -0.75 3.40
C ILE A 64 -1.94 -0.36 4.87
N GLU A 65 -2.86 -0.98 5.59
CA GLU A 65 -2.94 -0.86 7.04
C GLU A 65 -1.78 -1.59 7.71
N HIS A 66 -1.17 -0.93 8.69
CA HIS A 66 0.04 -1.43 9.33
C HIS A 66 -0.25 -2.61 10.27
N ALA A 67 -1.34 -2.57 11.04
CA ALA A 67 -1.74 -3.68 11.93
C ALA A 67 -2.24 -4.89 11.13
N HIS A 68 -3.34 -4.72 10.42
CA HIS A 68 -4.09 -5.83 9.82
C HIS A 68 -3.57 -6.26 8.45
N ARG A 69 -2.60 -5.55 7.88
CA ARG A 69 -2.10 -5.76 6.51
C ARG A 69 -3.18 -5.62 5.45
N ARG A 70 -4.31 -4.96 5.73
CA ARG A 70 -5.37 -4.77 4.75
C ARG A 70 -4.90 -3.80 3.67
N ILE A 71 -4.85 -4.25 2.42
CA ILE A 71 -4.51 -3.41 1.26
C ILE A 71 -5.77 -2.80 0.65
N ARG A 72 -5.66 -1.57 0.17
CA ARG A 72 -6.65 -0.91 -0.71
C ARG A 72 -5.95 -0.35 -1.94
N SER A 73 -6.42 -0.70 -3.13
CA SER A 73 -6.01 -0.08 -4.39
C SER A 73 -6.91 1.12 -4.68
N LEU A 74 -6.35 2.33 -4.64
CA LEU A 74 -7.10 3.58 -4.84
C LEU A 74 -7.33 3.91 -6.32
N GLY A 75 -6.56 3.26 -7.20
CA GLY A 75 -6.76 3.33 -8.64
C GLY A 75 -5.46 3.17 -9.43
N ALA A 76 -5.62 3.23 -10.75
CA ALA A 76 -4.52 3.22 -11.71
C ALA A 76 -4.76 4.28 -12.79
N THR A 77 -3.71 4.96 -13.23
CA THR A 77 -3.77 5.99 -14.28
C THR A 77 -2.44 6.11 -15.05
N PRO A 78 -2.44 6.38 -16.36
CA PRO A 78 -1.21 6.76 -17.08
C PRO A 78 -0.70 8.15 -16.67
N HIS A 79 -1.60 9.01 -16.17
CA HIS A 79 -1.33 10.41 -15.86
C HIS A 79 -1.89 10.72 -14.46
N PRO A 80 -1.07 10.72 -13.41
CA PRO A 80 -1.52 11.02 -12.05
C PRO A 80 -1.73 12.53 -11.90
N THR A 81 -2.80 13.07 -12.49
CA THR A 81 -3.15 14.50 -12.40
C THR A 81 -3.61 14.87 -10.99
N ALA A 82 -3.62 16.17 -10.67
CA ALA A 82 -4.13 16.68 -9.39
C ALA A 82 -5.57 16.22 -9.10
N ASP A 83 -6.46 16.26 -10.10
CA ASP A 83 -7.85 15.81 -9.95
C ASP A 83 -7.94 14.32 -9.62
N TRP A 84 -7.11 13.51 -10.29
CA TRP A 84 -7.07 12.08 -10.02
C TRP A 84 -6.57 11.78 -8.61
N VAL A 85 -5.51 12.47 -8.16
CA VAL A 85 -4.97 12.33 -6.80
C VAL A 85 -6.00 12.79 -5.76
N THR A 86 -6.73 13.87 -6.05
CA THR A 86 -7.82 14.37 -5.20
C THR A 86 -8.92 13.34 -5.04
N GLN A 87 -9.36 12.74 -6.15
CA GLN A 87 -10.40 11.72 -6.12
C GLN A 87 -9.92 10.46 -5.39
N ALA A 88 -8.66 10.05 -5.57
CA ALA A 88 -8.09 8.92 -4.85
C ALA A 88 -8.04 9.16 -3.34
N ALA A 89 -7.69 10.37 -2.89
CA ALA A 89 -7.71 10.73 -1.47
C ALA A 89 -9.13 10.69 -0.88
N ARG A 90 -10.12 11.26 -1.60
CA ARG A 90 -11.52 11.21 -1.19
C ARG A 90 -12.06 9.79 -1.09
N ASN A 91 -11.76 8.96 -2.09
CA ASN A 91 -12.15 7.55 -2.07
C ASN A 91 -11.57 6.83 -0.85
N LEU A 92 -10.31 7.09 -0.50
CA LEU A 92 -9.71 6.53 0.70
C LEU A 92 -10.45 6.97 1.98
N ILE A 93 -10.78 8.25 2.12
CA ILE A 93 -11.49 8.76 3.30
C ILE A 93 -12.85 8.06 3.43
N MET A 94 -13.64 8.03 2.35
CA MET A 94 -14.94 7.35 2.33
C MET A 94 -14.82 5.86 2.68
N ASP A 95 -13.84 5.16 2.09
CA ASP A 95 -13.61 3.73 2.36
C ASP A 95 -13.19 3.45 3.82
N LEU A 96 -12.48 4.39 4.47
CA LEU A 96 -12.09 4.28 5.87
C LEU A 96 -13.30 4.50 6.79
N GLU A 97 -14.11 5.51 6.49
CA GLU A 97 -15.36 5.82 7.20
C GLU A 97 -16.35 4.65 7.12
N ASP A 98 -16.62 4.15 5.92
CA ASP A 98 -17.54 3.01 5.67
C ASP A 98 -17.08 1.74 6.41
N ALA A 99 -15.77 1.55 6.51
CA ALA A 99 -15.19 0.39 7.19
C ALA A 99 -15.06 0.59 8.71
N GLY A 100 -15.41 1.77 9.25
CA GLY A 100 -15.34 2.10 10.68
C GLY A 100 -13.90 2.27 11.21
N TYR A 101 -12.92 2.43 10.33
CA TYR A 101 -11.51 2.60 10.73
C TYR A 101 -11.16 4.08 10.84
N ARG A 102 -10.51 4.46 11.95
CA ARG A 102 -9.95 5.80 12.13
C ARG A 102 -8.44 5.76 12.05
N ALA A 103 -7.91 5.73 10.83
CA ALA A 103 -6.49 6.01 10.62
C ALA A 103 -6.18 7.42 11.13
N ARG A 104 -5.03 7.59 11.78
CA ARG A 104 -4.55 8.90 12.25
C ARG A 104 -3.29 9.35 11.53
N PHE A 105 -2.54 8.38 11.00
CA PHE A 105 -1.24 8.62 10.41
C PHE A 105 -1.07 7.89 9.09
N LEU A 106 -0.50 8.57 8.09
CA LEU A 106 -0.08 8.01 6.83
C LEU A 106 1.45 8.09 6.70
N ILE A 107 2.12 6.94 6.63
CA ILE A 107 3.51 6.84 6.23
C ILE A 107 3.57 6.92 4.71
N ARG A 108 4.40 7.81 4.16
CA ARG A 108 4.71 7.82 2.73
C ARG A 108 6.19 8.08 2.49
N ASP A 109 6.66 7.58 1.35
CA ASP A 109 8.00 7.91 0.89
C ASP A 109 8.09 9.35 0.35
N ARG A 110 9.32 9.87 0.25
CA ARG A 110 9.63 11.25 -0.16
C ARG A 110 9.47 11.47 -1.66
N ASP A 111 9.59 10.42 -2.47
CA ASP A 111 9.64 10.52 -3.94
C ASP A 111 8.27 10.45 -4.64
N GLY A 112 7.17 10.56 -3.87
CA GLY A 112 5.82 10.45 -4.39
C GLY A 112 5.41 11.58 -5.35
N LYS A 113 4.61 11.24 -6.38
CA LYS A 113 3.96 12.21 -7.26
C LYS A 113 2.78 12.88 -6.54
N PHE A 114 2.78 14.22 -6.52
CA PHE A 114 1.79 15.09 -5.85
C PHE A 114 1.57 14.80 -4.36
N PRO A 115 2.63 14.87 -3.54
CA PRO A 115 2.50 14.62 -2.12
C PRO A 115 1.66 15.69 -1.42
N ALA A 116 1.94 16.98 -1.67
CA ALA A 116 1.32 18.09 -0.97
C ALA A 116 -0.22 18.14 -1.09
N LEU A 117 -0.78 17.89 -2.28
CA LEU A 117 -2.22 17.90 -2.49
C LEU A 117 -2.92 16.75 -1.75
N PHE A 118 -2.32 15.57 -1.78
CA PHE A 118 -2.83 14.40 -1.08
C PHE A 118 -2.75 14.60 0.45
N ASP A 119 -1.63 15.17 0.91
CA ASP A 119 -1.37 15.48 2.31
C ASP A 119 -2.41 16.48 2.87
N VAL A 120 -2.75 17.54 2.12
CA VAL A 120 -3.76 18.54 2.53
C VAL A 120 -5.15 17.92 2.66
N ILE A 121 -5.58 17.09 1.70
CA ILE A 121 -6.91 16.48 1.72
C ILE A 121 -7.05 15.52 2.90
N LEU A 122 -6.01 14.73 3.18
CA LEU A 122 -6.02 13.81 4.30
C LEU A 122 -5.93 14.53 5.66
N ALA A 123 -5.18 15.63 5.74
CA ALA A 123 -5.10 16.43 6.95
C ALA A 123 -6.47 17.05 7.33
N ASP A 124 -7.26 17.48 6.34
CA ASP A 124 -8.64 17.96 6.54
C ASP A 124 -9.55 16.88 7.13
N ALA A 125 -9.30 15.60 6.78
CA ALA A 125 -9.95 14.44 7.37
C ALA A 125 -9.32 13.97 8.70
N GLY A 126 -8.38 14.73 9.28
CA GLY A 126 -7.72 14.41 10.55
C GLY A 126 -6.61 13.35 10.45
N ILE A 127 -6.13 13.03 9.24
CA ILE A 127 -5.04 12.09 9.01
C ILE A 127 -3.74 12.86 8.78
N GLN A 128 -2.81 12.75 9.72
CA GLN A 128 -1.48 13.36 9.64
C GLN A 128 -0.53 12.49 8.82
N PHE A 129 0.54 13.05 8.28
CA PHE A 129 1.51 12.29 7.49
C PHE A 129 2.87 12.23 8.16
N ILE A 130 3.51 11.07 8.01
CA ILE A 130 4.86 10.79 8.48
C ILE A 130 5.71 10.50 7.25
N LEU A 131 6.74 11.33 7.04
CA LEU A 131 7.69 11.09 5.97
C LEU A 131 8.64 9.97 6.37
N SER A 132 8.94 9.08 5.42
CA SER A 132 10.05 8.15 5.56
C SER A 132 11.34 8.89 5.95
N GLY A 133 12.08 8.30 6.89
CA GLY A 133 13.41 8.78 7.21
C GLY A 133 14.31 8.72 5.97
N ILE A 134 15.16 9.73 5.76
CA ILE A 134 16.14 9.72 4.67
C ILE A 134 17.01 8.48 4.86
N GLN A 135 17.13 7.65 3.82
CA GLN A 135 17.88 6.37 3.87
C GLN A 135 17.35 5.38 4.92
N MET A 136 16.07 5.46 5.29
CA MET A 136 15.39 4.50 6.17
C MET A 136 14.33 3.70 5.39
N PRO A 137 14.74 2.81 4.47
CA PRO A 137 13.81 2.03 3.63
C PRO A 137 12.85 1.16 4.45
N ARG A 138 13.22 0.84 5.70
CA ARG A 138 12.33 0.09 6.61
C ARG A 138 11.03 0.83 6.98
N THR A 139 10.98 2.15 6.81
CA THR A 139 9.80 2.96 7.14
C THR A 139 8.57 2.56 6.32
N ASN A 140 8.77 2.24 5.03
CA ASN A 140 7.69 1.88 4.11
C ASN A 140 7.71 0.38 3.74
N SER A 141 8.47 -0.43 4.49
CA SER A 141 8.76 -1.83 4.14
C SER A 141 7.54 -2.72 3.93
N ILE A 142 6.40 -2.42 4.55
CA ILE A 142 5.20 -3.23 4.44
C ILE A 142 4.48 -3.01 3.11
N ILE A 143 4.34 -1.76 2.66
CA ILE A 143 3.79 -1.50 1.32
C ILE A 143 4.80 -1.90 0.24
N GLU A 144 6.10 -1.69 0.46
CA GLU A 144 7.14 -2.15 -0.48
C GLU A 144 7.09 -3.68 -0.65
N ARG A 145 6.96 -4.42 0.45
CA ARG A 145 6.81 -5.88 0.43
C ARG A 145 5.53 -6.31 -0.28
N TRP A 146 4.45 -5.57 -0.09
CA TRP A 146 3.20 -5.77 -0.83
C TRP A 146 3.40 -5.53 -2.33
N ILE A 147 4.04 -4.42 -2.74
CA ILE A 147 4.33 -4.09 -4.14
C ILE A 147 5.12 -5.21 -4.80
N GLN A 148 6.16 -5.72 -4.15
CA GLN A 148 6.93 -6.86 -4.65
C GLN A 148 6.07 -8.11 -4.82
N SER A 149 5.15 -8.37 -3.88
CA SER A 149 4.23 -9.52 -3.97
C SER A 149 3.26 -9.32 -5.14
N CYS A 150 2.66 -8.13 -5.27
CA CYS A 150 1.77 -7.80 -6.39
C CYS A 150 2.49 -7.91 -7.74
N ARG A 151 3.75 -7.49 -7.84
CA ARG A 151 4.55 -7.65 -9.06
C ARG A 151 4.74 -9.14 -9.40
N HIS A 152 5.35 -9.90 -8.50
CA HIS A 152 5.71 -11.30 -8.77
C HIS A 152 4.52 -12.26 -8.89
N GLU A 153 3.44 -12.01 -8.12
CA GLU A 153 2.27 -12.90 -8.07
C GLU A 153 1.23 -12.55 -9.14
N LEU A 154 1.13 -11.27 -9.55
CA LEU A 154 0.12 -10.80 -10.50
C LEU A 154 0.73 -10.19 -11.76
N LEU A 155 1.45 -9.07 -11.64
CA LEU A 155 1.77 -8.22 -12.79
C LEU A 155 2.78 -8.85 -13.74
N ASP A 156 3.74 -9.61 -13.23
CA ASP A 156 4.75 -10.30 -14.05
C ASP A 156 4.18 -11.53 -14.76
N ARG A 157 2.99 -11.99 -14.34
CA ARG A 157 2.32 -13.21 -14.86
C ARG A 157 1.09 -12.90 -15.72
N THR A 158 0.74 -11.63 -15.85
CA THR A 158 -0.49 -11.21 -16.52
C THR A 158 -0.19 -10.17 -17.58
N LEU A 159 -0.60 -10.44 -18.82
CA LEU A 159 -0.53 -9.43 -19.87
C LEU A 159 -1.60 -8.37 -19.65
N ILE A 160 -1.18 -7.16 -19.28
CA ILE A 160 -2.08 -6.04 -19.01
C ILE A 160 -2.40 -5.30 -20.33
N TRP A 161 -3.59 -5.55 -20.90
CA TRP A 161 -4.02 -4.91 -22.15
C TRP A 161 -4.32 -3.41 -22.05
N ASN A 162 -4.96 -2.96 -20.96
CA ASN A 162 -5.34 -1.56 -20.76
C ASN A 162 -5.60 -1.25 -19.28
N GLN A 163 -5.87 0.02 -18.97
CA GLN A 163 -6.15 0.49 -17.61
C GLN A 163 -7.36 -0.21 -16.97
N ARG A 164 -8.43 -0.49 -17.73
CA ARG A 164 -9.61 -1.20 -17.20
C ARG A 164 -9.25 -2.63 -16.79
N HIS A 165 -8.45 -3.32 -17.60
CA HIS A 165 -7.96 -4.64 -17.27
C HIS A 165 -7.07 -4.60 -16.02
N LEU A 166 -6.15 -3.63 -15.92
CA LEU A 166 -5.32 -3.46 -14.72
C LEU A 166 -6.17 -3.24 -13.45
N LEU A 167 -7.17 -2.38 -13.53
CA LEU A 167 -8.06 -2.13 -12.39
C LEU A 167 -8.84 -3.40 -11.99
N HIS A 168 -9.29 -4.19 -12.96
CA HIS A 168 -9.93 -5.47 -12.68
C HIS A 168 -8.99 -6.46 -12.00
N THR A 169 -7.78 -6.65 -12.53
CA THR A 169 -6.80 -7.59 -11.98
C THR A 169 -6.32 -7.17 -10.59
N LEU A 170 -6.11 -5.86 -10.36
CA LEU A 170 -5.79 -5.32 -9.03
C LEU A 170 -6.93 -5.54 -8.03
N ARG A 171 -8.19 -5.38 -8.42
CA ARG A 171 -9.35 -5.66 -7.55
C ARG A 171 -9.44 -7.12 -7.16
N GLU A 172 -9.22 -8.03 -8.12
CA GLU A 172 -9.18 -9.47 -7.84
C GLU A 172 -8.00 -9.84 -6.93
N TYR A 173 -6.83 -9.24 -7.15
CA TYR A 173 -5.66 -9.44 -6.29
C TYR A 173 -5.86 -8.87 -4.88
N GLU A 174 -6.45 -7.69 -4.75
CA GLU A 174 -6.82 -7.10 -3.46
C GLU A 174 -7.77 -8.03 -2.69
N ARG A 175 -8.83 -8.53 -3.35
CA ARG A 175 -9.76 -9.48 -2.73
C ARG A 175 -9.02 -10.73 -2.27
N PHE A 176 -8.19 -11.32 -3.13
CA PHE A 176 -7.39 -12.50 -2.80
C PHE A 176 -6.45 -12.23 -1.60
N TYR A 177 -5.70 -11.13 -1.65
CA TYR A 177 -4.74 -10.74 -0.64
C TYR A 177 -5.40 -10.55 0.73
N ASN A 178 -6.55 -9.86 0.76
CA ASN A 178 -7.27 -9.52 1.99
C ASN A 178 -8.09 -10.69 2.56
N SER A 179 -8.61 -11.60 1.74
CA SER A 179 -9.55 -12.64 2.20
C SER A 179 -9.00 -14.07 2.20
N HIS A 180 -7.90 -14.32 1.48
CA HIS A 180 -7.39 -15.68 1.25
C HIS A 180 -5.89 -15.84 1.52
N ARG A 181 -5.05 -14.85 1.20
CA ARG A 181 -3.60 -14.95 1.44
C ARG A 181 -3.29 -14.90 2.95
N PRO A 182 -2.58 -15.89 3.51
CA PRO A 182 -2.09 -15.82 4.89
C PRO A 182 -0.86 -14.90 4.99
N HIS A 183 -0.71 -14.18 6.10
CA HIS A 183 0.44 -13.28 6.30
C HIS A 183 1.13 -13.55 7.63
N GLN A 184 2.42 -13.86 7.57
CA GLN A 184 3.24 -14.12 8.78
C GLN A 184 3.26 -12.94 9.75
N GLY A 185 3.18 -11.70 9.23
CA GLY A 185 3.15 -10.48 10.04
C GLY A 185 1.88 -10.28 10.88
N ILE A 186 0.87 -11.14 10.73
CA ILE A 186 -0.36 -11.21 11.54
C ILE A 186 -0.68 -12.67 11.92
N ALA A 187 0.33 -13.42 12.37
CA ALA A 187 0.19 -14.81 12.84
C ALA A 187 -0.45 -15.77 11.82
N ASN A 188 -0.15 -15.58 10.52
CA ASN A 188 -0.73 -16.33 9.40
C ASN A 188 -2.25 -16.17 9.24
N ALA A 189 -2.86 -15.19 9.93
CA ALA A 189 -4.23 -14.76 9.65
C ALA A 189 -4.32 -14.06 8.29
N ARG A 190 -5.55 -13.74 7.88
CA ARG A 190 -5.86 -13.00 6.67
C ARG A 190 -6.42 -11.63 7.07
N PRO A 191 -6.18 -10.54 6.33
CA PRO A 191 -6.56 -9.20 6.77
C PRO A 191 -8.05 -9.06 7.11
N LEU A 192 -8.92 -9.77 6.39
CA LEU A 192 -10.38 -9.76 6.60
C LEU A 192 -10.92 -11.06 7.18
N ARG A 193 -10.06 -12.01 7.59
CA ARG A 193 -10.49 -13.24 8.26
C ARG A 193 -9.53 -13.58 9.41
N PRO A 194 -10.01 -13.57 10.67
CA PRO A 194 -9.20 -14.00 11.79
C PRO A 194 -8.79 -15.46 11.63
N LEU A 195 -7.71 -15.84 12.32
CA LEU A 195 -7.27 -17.22 12.31
C LEU A 195 -8.37 -18.11 12.93
N PRO A 196 -8.84 -19.15 12.23
CA PRO A 196 -9.81 -20.08 12.81
C PRO A 196 -9.18 -20.85 13.97
N SER A 197 -10.01 -21.37 14.87
CA SER A 197 -9.55 -22.28 15.93
C SER A 197 -8.79 -23.46 15.32
N PRO A 198 -7.65 -23.86 15.89
CA PRO A 198 -6.91 -25.02 15.40
C PRO A 198 -7.78 -26.27 15.44
N ILE A 199 -7.74 -27.04 14.36
CA ILE A 199 -8.30 -28.39 14.35
C ILE A 199 -7.30 -29.28 15.10
N THR A 200 -7.72 -29.85 16.22
CA THR A 200 -6.88 -30.73 17.05
C THR A 200 -7.22 -32.21 16.90
N ASN A 201 -8.37 -32.53 16.29
CA ASN A 201 -8.80 -33.89 16.05
C ASN A 201 -8.07 -34.46 14.81
N GLN A 202 -7.27 -35.52 15.02
CA GLN A 202 -6.45 -36.13 13.98
C GLN A 202 -7.29 -36.77 12.85
N ASP A 203 -8.44 -37.35 13.17
CA ASP A 203 -9.33 -37.92 12.15
C ASP A 203 -9.91 -36.81 11.28
N GLN A 204 -10.30 -35.69 11.89
CA GLN A 204 -10.77 -34.52 11.15
C GLN A 204 -9.67 -33.95 10.23
N ILE A 205 -8.42 -33.90 10.68
CA ILE A 205 -7.28 -33.48 9.85
C ILE A 205 -7.08 -34.43 8.66
N THR A 206 -7.16 -35.73 8.91
CA THR A 206 -6.97 -36.78 7.90
C THR A 206 -8.05 -36.75 6.81
N HIS A 207 -9.26 -36.29 7.17
CA HIS A 207 -10.41 -36.19 6.28
C HIS A 207 -10.72 -34.76 5.79
N LEU A 208 -9.76 -33.83 5.89
CA LEU A 208 -9.95 -32.46 5.37
C LEU A 208 -10.22 -32.48 3.86
N ASN A 209 -11.39 -31.99 3.46
CA ASN A 209 -11.73 -31.83 2.06
C ASN A 209 -11.34 -30.44 1.57
N ILE A 210 -10.12 -30.30 1.04
CA ILE A 210 -9.64 -29.00 0.54
C ILE A 210 -9.95 -28.86 -0.96
N ARG A 211 -10.72 -27.82 -1.30
CA ARG A 211 -11.01 -27.45 -2.69
C ARG A 211 -10.22 -26.23 -3.12
N ARG A 212 -9.66 -26.30 -4.34
CA ARG A 212 -9.01 -25.19 -5.02
C ARG A 212 -10.03 -24.42 -5.85
N HIS A 213 -10.07 -23.10 -5.68
CA HIS A 213 -10.82 -22.17 -6.51
C HIS A 213 -9.84 -21.24 -7.25
N PRO A 214 -9.63 -21.42 -8.57
CA PRO A 214 -8.75 -20.56 -9.34
C PRO A 214 -9.42 -19.20 -9.65
N ARG A 215 -8.65 -18.12 -9.56
CA ARG A 215 -9.01 -16.77 -10.04
C ARG A 215 -8.04 -16.31 -11.12
N LEU A 216 -8.48 -15.37 -11.96
CA LEU A 216 -7.69 -14.81 -13.07
C LEU A 216 -7.03 -15.91 -13.92
N GLY A 217 -7.83 -16.88 -14.39
CA GLY A 217 -7.33 -17.99 -15.20
C GLY A 217 -6.37 -18.96 -14.48
N GLY A 218 -6.35 -18.95 -13.14
CA GLY A 218 -5.49 -19.83 -12.32
C GLY A 218 -4.19 -19.19 -11.84
N ILE A 219 -3.96 -17.91 -12.17
CA ILE A 219 -2.83 -17.11 -11.65
C ILE A 219 -2.90 -17.05 -10.11
N LEU A 220 -4.10 -16.82 -9.58
CA LEU A 220 -4.36 -16.81 -8.14
C LEU A 220 -5.16 -18.05 -7.75
N ASN A 221 -4.87 -18.62 -6.60
CA ASN A 221 -5.48 -19.86 -6.15
C ASN A 221 -5.96 -19.73 -4.70
N GLU A 222 -7.27 -19.86 -4.51
CA GLU A 222 -7.89 -19.88 -3.19
C GLU A 222 -8.09 -21.33 -2.76
N HIS A 223 -7.85 -21.63 -1.50
CA HIS A 223 -8.07 -22.95 -0.91
C HIS A 223 -9.07 -22.82 0.23
N HIS A 224 -10.10 -23.67 0.22
CA HIS A 224 -11.13 -23.71 1.25
C HIS A 224 -11.44 -25.15 1.62
N HIS A 225 -11.81 -25.36 2.89
CA HIS A 225 -12.38 -26.62 3.33
C HIS A 225 -13.83 -26.70 2.85
N ALA A 226 -14.18 -27.72 2.07
CA ALA A 226 -15.54 -28.05 1.70
C ALA A 226 -16.16 -28.87 2.84
N ALA A 227 -17.04 -28.25 3.60
CA ALA A 227 -17.86 -28.95 4.60
C ALA A 227 -18.73 -30.03 3.94
#